data_AF-A0A0S8HL13-F1
#
_entry.id   AF-A0A0S8HL13-F1
#
_cell.length_a   1.000
_cell.length_b   1.000
_cell.length_c   1.000
_cell.angle_alpha   90.00
_cell.angle_beta   90.00
_cell.angle_gamma   90.00
#
_symmetry.space_group_name_H-M   'P 1'
#
loop_
_entity.id
_entity.type
_entity.pdbx_description
1 polymer ?
#
loop_
_entity_poly.entity_id
_entity_poly.type
_entity_poly.pdbx_seq_one_letter_code
_entity_poly.pdbx_strand_id
1 'polypeptide(L)'
;MTLAPANRSSSASLSWLWPLALAAAAAAGCQPPSSDEDLRVQLQDLRHQNAKLTAEAQKLREALAERDRQVQTLQGLGEARLELLFHVTSIQLGRYTAAADFDGKPGDDGVRVYLSPLDTHNHPLKAAGSVKIQLFDLSRTENNLLAEHFFPVEKISQHWFGAFLSYHYRFDCRWTAGPPKQDEVTVRAVFTDYLTGKQFTTQKVCKVKLPPATQPAG
;
A
#
# COMPACT_ATOMS: atom_id res chain seq x y z
N MET A 1 -34.00 74.06 -107.64
CA MET A 1 -35.44 74.23 -107.91
C MET A 1 -36.19 73.06 -107.31
N THR A 2 -37.37 73.32 -106.74
CA THR A 2 -38.44 72.39 -106.25
C THR A 2 -38.07 71.46 -105.07
N LEU A 3 -38.38 71.83 -103.81
CA LEU A 3 -39.67 71.72 -103.06
C LEU A 3 -39.93 70.32 -102.44
N ALA A 4 -39.62 70.18 -101.13
CA ALA A 4 -40.46 69.78 -99.96
C ALA A 4 -41.57 68.69 -100.08
N PRO A 5 -42.15 68.12 -98.98
CA PRO A 5 -41.69 67.91 -97.59
C PRO A 5 -42.12 66.54 -96.94
N ALA A 6 -41.66 66.32 -95.69
CA ALA A 6 -42.31 65.70 -94.50
C ALA A 6 -43.10 64.37 -94.58
N ASN A 7 -42.82 63.44 -93.64
CA ASN A 7 -43.89 62.82 -92.84
C ASN A 7 -43.41 62.22 -91.50
N ARG A 8 -44.26 62.34 -90.48
CA ARG A 8 -44.17 61.80 -89.10
C ARG A 8 -44.75 60.38 -89.01
N SER A 9 -44.40 59.68 -87.93
CA SER A 9 -45.18 58.69 -87.11
C SER A 9 -44.30 57.45 -86.83
N SER A 10 -43.87 57.16 -85.61
CA SER A 10 -44.57 56.69 -84.40
C SER A 10 -45.13 55.26 -84.48
N SER A 11 -44.82 54.48 -83.44
CA SER A 11 -45.33 53.14 -83.08
C SER A 11 -44.74 51.97 -83.88
N ALA A 12 -44.54 50.78 -83.35
CA ALA A 12 -44.38 50.21 -82.02
C ALA A 12 -44.05 48.72 -82.25
N SER A 13 -43.53 48.05 -81.22
CA SER A 13 -43.63 46.60 -80.97
C SER A 13 -42.60 45.62 -81.57
N LEU A 14 -42.48 44.50 -80.85
CA LEU A 14 -41.58 43.33 -80.92
C LEU A 14 -40.28 43.51 -80.13
N SER A 15 -40.25 43.26 -78.82
CA SER A 15 -40.55 42.00 -78.07
C SER A 15 -39.66 40.83 -78.52
N TRP A 16 -39.00 40.23 -77.51
CA TRP A 16 -38.05 39.11 -77.55
C TRP A 16 -36.60 39.48 -77.88
N LEU A 17 -35.77 39.54 -76.82
CA LEU A 17 -34.42 38.93 -76.72
C LEU A 17 -33.84 39.22 -75.32
N TRP A 18 -34.61 38.89 -74.27
CA TRP A 18 -34.17 39.06 -72.87
C TRP A 18 -34.27 37.77 -72.03
N PRO A 19 -33.76 36.61 -72.50
CA PRO A 19 -33.38 35.59 -71.52
C PRO A 19 -32.09 34.81 -71.86
N LEU A 20 -31.07 35.39 -72.50
CA LEU A 20 -29.79 34.68 -72.73
C LEU A 20 -28.57 35.20 -71.95
N ALA A 21 -28.71 36.29 -71.20
CA ALA A 21 -27.60 36.87 -70.44
C ALA A 21 -27.51 36.37 -68.98
N LEU A 22 -28.54 35.68 -68.44
CA LEU A 22 -28.57 35.24 -67.05
C LEU A 22 -28.12 33.77 -66.83
N ALA A 23 -27.97 32.98 -67.90
CA ALA A 23 -27.55 31.58 -67.80
C ALA A 23 -26.02 31.38 -67.83
N ALA A 24 -25.25 32.34 -68.34
CA ALA A 24 -23.78 32.25 -68.39
C ALA A 24 -23.08 32.66 -67.08
N ALA A 25 -23.76 33.39 -66.19
CA ALA A 25 -23.20 33.80 -64.89
C ALA A 25 -23.30 32.71 -63.80
N ALA A 26 -24.09 31.66 -64.01
CA ALA A 26 -24.25 30.56 -63.07
C ALA A 26 -23.25 29.41 -63.28
N ALA A 27 -22.47 29.42 -64.37
CA ALA A 27 -21.52 28.35 -64.71
C ALA A 27 -20.05 28.66 -64.35
N ALA A 28 -19.74 29.86 -63.83
CA ALA A 28 -18.37 30.27 -63.49
C ALA A 28 -18.00 30.10 -61.99
N GLY A 29 -18.73 29.25 -61.26
CA GLY A 29 -18.61 29.14 -59.79
C GLY A 29 -18.11 27.81 -59.23
N CYS A 30 -17.72 26.83 -60.05
CA CYS A 30 -17.17 25.55 -59.58
C CYS A 30 -15.73 25.38 -60.06
N GLN A 31 -14.80 26.09 -59.40
CA GLN A 31 -13.38 25.83 -59.54
C GLN A 31 -13.03 24.69 -58.56
N PRO A 32 -12.58 23.51 -59.02
CA PRO A 32 -12.20 22.43 -58.11
C PRO A 32 -11.04 22.92 -57.23
N PRO A 33 -11.02 22.56 -55.93
CA PRO A 33 -9.95 22.98 -55.05
C PRO A 33 -8.60 22.61 -55.66
N SER A 34 -7.69 23.58 -55.72
CA SER A 34 -6.36 23.37 -56.26
C SER A 34 -5.57 22.42 -55.35
N SER A 35 -4.74 21.54 -55.93
CA SER A 35 -3.92 20.58 -55.17
C SER A 35 -3.04 21.23 -54.07
N ASP A 36 -2.73 22.51 -54.20
CA ASP A 36 -2.03 23.32 -53.20
C ASP A 36 -2.82 23.51 -51.90
N GLU A 37 -4.15 23.57 -51.97
CA GLU A 37 -5.01 23.73 -50.79
C GLU A 37 -5.06 22.42 -49.99
N ASP A 38 -5.23 21.28 -50.67
CA ASP A 38 -5.17 19.95 -50.06
C ASP A 38 -3.80 19.67 -49.40
N LEU A 39 -2.70 20.10 -50.03
CA LEU A 39 -1.35 20.00 -49.47
C LEU A 39 -1.19 20.85 -48.20
N ARG A 40 -1.76 22.05 -48.16
CA ARG A 40 -1.75 22.91 -46.97
C ARG A 40 -2.55 22.30 -45.82
N VAL A 41 -3.72 21.72 -46.12
CA VAL A 41 -4.54 21.01 -45.12
C VAL A 41 -3.78 19.82 -44.56
N GLN A 42 -3.15 19.00 -45.41
CA GLN A 42 -2.32 17.87 -44.96
C GLN A 42 -1.13 18.31 -44.11
N LEU A 43 -0.41 19.36 -44.50
CA LEU A 43 0.70 19.90 -43.70
C LEU A 43 0.23 20.42 -42.34
N GLN A 44 -0.94 21.06 -42.28
CA GLN A 44 -1.53 21.52 -41.03
C GLN A 44 -1.92 20.34 -40.14
N ASP A 45 -2.53 19.30 -40.71
CA ASP A 45 -2.92 18.10 -39.98
C ASP A 45 -1.69 17.34 -39.45
N LEU A 46 -0.67 17.12 -40.28
CA LEU A 46 0.60 16.51 -39.87
C LEU A 46 1.30 17.31 -38.76
N ARG A 47 1.24 18.65 -38.81
CA ARG A 47 1.77 19.49 -37.73
C ARG A 47 0.98 19.33 -36.44
N HIS A 48 -0.35 19.25 -36.54
CA HIS A 48 -1.21 19.04 -35.38
C HIS A 48 -0.96 17.66 -34.75
N GLN A 49 -0.85 16.60 -35.56
CA GLN A 49 -0.53 15.26 -35.10
C GLN A 49 0.85 15.20 -34.43
N ASN A 50 1.87 15.82 -35.03
CA ASN A 50 3.20 15.88 -34.41
C ASN A 50 3.20 16.62 -33.08
N ALA A 51 2.49 17.75 -32.99
CA ALA A 51 2.35 18.50 -31.74
C ALA A 51 1.65 17.66 -30.67
N LYS A 52 0.57 16.93 -31.04
CA LYS A 52 -0.16 16.05 -30.15
C LYS A 52 0.69 14.88 -29.66
N LEU A 53 1.36 14.16 -30.57
CA LEU A 53 2.23 13.04 -30.22
C LEU A 53 3.41 13.49 -29.35
N THR A 54 3.96 14.68 -29.61
CA THR A 54 5.04 15.25 -28.79
C THR A 54 4.55 15.56 -27.37
N ALA A 55 3.36 16.15 -27.24
CA ALA A 55 2.74 16.42 -25.95
C ALA A 55 2.41 15.13 -25.17
N GLU A 56 1.91 14.10 -25.87
CA GLU A 56 1.66 12.78 -25.27
C GLU A 56 2.94 12.08 -24.82
N ALA A 57 3.99 12.12 -25.65
CA ALA A 57 5.31 11.57 -25.30
C ALA A 57 5.90 12.29 -24.08
N GLN A 58 5.75 13.61 -24.00
CA GLN A 58 6.20 14.39 -22.85
C GLN A 58 5.44 14.00 -21.58
N LYS A 59 4.10 13.91 -21.66
CA LYS A 59 3.26 13.50 -20.54
C LYS A 59 3.59 12.09 -20.05
N LEU A 60 3.84 11.15 -20.96
CA LEU A 60 4.24 9.78 -20.62
C LEU A 60 5.61 9.74 -19.96
N ARG A 61 6.58 10.54 -20.42
CA ARG A 61 7.90 10.65 -19.78
C ARG A 61 7.82 11.21 -18.37
N GLU A 62 6.99 12.23 -18.16
CA GLU A 62 6.77 12.80 -16.82
C GLU A 62 6.11 11.77 -15.88
N ALA A 63 5.13 11.02 -16.38
CA ALA A 63 4.50 9.94 -15.61
C ALA A 63 5.50 8.82 -15.28
N LEU A 64 6.36 8.42 -16.22
CA LEU A 64 7.42 7.44 -15.96
C LEU A 64 8.41 7.95 -14.92
N ALA A 65 8.89 9.19 -15.04
CA ALA A 65 9.81 9.77 -14.07
C ALA A 65 9.21 9.83 -12.65
N GLU A 66 7.92 10.14 -12.53
CA GLU A 66 7.22 10.14 -11.25
C GLU A 66 7.07 8.72 -10.69
N ARG A 67 6.74 7.74 -11.54
CA ARG A 67 6.67 6.33 -11.11
C ARG A 67 8.04 5.80 -10.72
N ASP A 68 9.09 6.17 -11.44
CA ASP A 68 10.47 5.80 -11.11
C ASP A 68 10.89 6.40 -9.76
N ARG A 69 10.51 7.65 -9.46
CA ARG A 69 10.75 8.25 -8.13
C ARG A 69 10.01 7.52 -7.02
N GLN A 70 8.75 7.13 -7.26
CA GLN A 70 7.96 6.36 -6.29
C GLN A 70 8.58 4.97 -6.07
N VAL A 71 8.95 4.29 -7.15
CA VAL A 71 9.62 2.99 -7.10
C VAL A 71 10.97 3.11 -6.41
N GLN A 72 11.79 4.11 -6.72
CA GLN A 72 13.06 4.38 -6.03
C GLN A 72 12.86 4.72 -4.55
N THR A 73 11.77 5.41 -4.19
CA THR A 73 11.46 5.70 -2.78
C THR A 73 11.11 4.44 -2.02
N LEU A 74 10.34 3.53 -2.64
CA LEU A 74 9.91 2.26 -2.06
C LEU A 74 11.02 1.20 -2.04
N GLN A 75 11.78 1.07 -3.13
CA GLN A 75 12.92 0.18 -3.28
C GLN A 75 14.17 0.71 -2.56
N GLY A 76 14.25 2.01 -2.34
CA GLY A 76 15.32 2.70 -1.62
C GLY A 76 15.25 2.57 -0.10
N LEU A 77 14.42 1.65 0.43
CA LEU A 77 14.57 1.13 1.80
C LEU A 77 15.80 0.21 1.89
N GLY A 78 16.96 0.71 1.47
CA GLY A 78 18.24 0.06 1.70
C GLY A 78 18.62 0.12 3.19
N GLU A 79 19.64 -0.65 3.59
CA GLU A 79 20.10 -0.75 4.98
C GLU A 79 20.33 0.62 5.63
N ALA A 80 20.97 1.55 4.92
CA ALA A 80 21.26 2.90 5.41
C ALA A 80 19.99 3.74 5.74
N ARG A 81 18.86 3.49 5.07
CA ARG A 81 17.60 4.19 5.37
C ARG A 81 16.79 3.47 6.44
N LEU A 82 16.92 2.15 6.57
CA LEU A 82 16.35 1.39 7.69
C LEU A 82 16.94 1.84 9.03
N GLU A 83 18.22 2.21 9.06
CA GLU A 83 18.87 2.80 10.24
C GLU A 83 18.25 4.12 10.69
N LEU A 84 17.63 4.86 9.77
CA LEU A 84 16.92 6.12 10.07
C LEU A 84 15.47 5.89 10.53
N LEU A 85 14.94 4.67 10.39
CA LEU A 85 13.58 4.32 10.83
C LEU A 85 13.62 3.70 12.22
N PHE A 86 12.56 3.94 13.01
CA PHE A 86 12.33 3.17 14.23
C PHE A 86 12.05 1.71 13.86
N HIS A 87 13.02 0.86 14.13
CA HIS A 87 12.95 -0.58 13.93
C HIS A 87 13.35 -1.32 15.20
N VAL A 88 13.00 -2.60 15.29
CA VAL A 88 13.36 -3.43 16.44
C VAL A 88 14.85 -3.74 16.40
N THR A 89 15.55 -3.50 17.50
CA THR A 89 16.96 -3.87 17.69
C THR A 89 17.13 -4.99 18.70
N SER A 90 16.19 -5.09 19.63
CA SER A 90 16.18 -6.12 20.67
C SER A 90 14.77 -6.34 21.19
N ILE A 91 14.59 -7.41 21.97
CA ILE A 91 13.36 -7.67 22.71
C ILE A 91 13.68 -7.93 24.17
N GLN A 92 12.75 -7.60 25.06
CA GLN A 92 12.86 -7.90 26.48
C GLN A 92 11.59 -8.53 27.02
N LEU A 93 11.75 -9.38 28.03
CA LEU A 93 10.65 -9.86 28.87
C LEU A 93 10.51 -8.96 30.08
N GLY A 94 9.37 -8.29 30.20
CA GLY A 94 9.08 -7.35 31.26
C GLY A 94 9.12 -7.98 32.65
N ARG A 95 9.32 -7.14 33.67
CA ARG A 95 9.41 -7.57 35.07
C ARG A 95 8.21 -8.38 35.54
N TYR A 96 7.02 -8.05 35.04
CA TYR A 96 5.76 -8.71 35.38
C TYR A 96 5.52 -10.03 34.64
N THR A 97 6.44 -10.44 33.75
CA THR A 97 6.40 -11.79 33.18
C THR A 97 6.60 -12.80 34.30
N ALA A 98 5.54 -13.54 34.60
CA ALA A 98 5.43 -14.43 35.75
C ALA A 98 4.36 -15.50 35.50
N ALA A 99 4.41 -16.57 36.30
CA ALA A 99 3.35 -17.57 36.32
C ALA A 99 2.01 -16.95 36.76
N ALA A 100 0.92 -17.49 36.25
CA ALA A 100 -0.41 -17.00 36.54
C ALA A 100 -1.43 -18.14 36.58
N ASP A 101 -2.30 -18.08 37.58
CA ASP A 101 -3.58 -18.77 37.64
C ASP A 101 -4.56 -18.12 36.66
N PHE A 102 -5.12 -18.92 35.76
CA PHE A 102 -6.08 -18.47 34.75
C PHE A 102 -7.46 -19.11 34.92
N ASP A 103 -7.65 -20.04 35.85
CA ASP A 103 -8.88 -20.79 36.06
C ASP A 103 -9.47 -20.68 37.47
N GLY A 104 -8.76 -20.00 38.38
CA GLY A 104 -9.15 -19.74 39.77
C GLY A 104 -8.88 -20.91 40.72
N LYS A 105 -8.19 -21.97 40.27
CA LYS A 105 -7.89 -23.15 41.09
C LYS A 105 -6.48 -23.04 41.72
N PRO A 106 -6.22 -23.80 42.80
CA PRO A 106 -4.90 -23.82 43.40
C PRO A 106 -3.81 -24.28 42.42
N GLY A 107 -2.84 -23.39 42.17
CA GLY A 107 -1.72 -23.62 41.26
C GLY A 107 -1.73 -22.59 40.12
N ASP A 108 -0.63 -22.47 39.40
CA ASP A 108 -0.59 -21.65 38.18
C ASP A 108 -0.86 -22.52 36.95
N ASP A 109 -1.62 -21.99 36.00
CA ASP A 109 -2.03 -22.69 34.76
C ASP A 109 -1.20 -22.30 33.53
N GLY A 110 -0.27 -21.37 33.71
CA GLY A 110 0.59 -20.90 32.64
C GLY A 110 1.49 -19.75 33.06
N VAL A 111 2.01 -19.06 32.05
CA VAL A 111 2.78 -17.83 32.22
C VAL A 111 2.06 -16.69 31.51
N ARG A 112 1.89 -15.56 32.20
CA ARG A 112 1.57 -14.30 31.55
C ARG A 112 2.86 -13.63 31.11
N VAL A 113 3.05 -13.50 29.80
CA VAL A 113 4.25 -12.96 29.17
C VAL A 113 4.05 -11.52 28.77
N TYR A 114 4.94 -10.66 29.23
CA TYR A 114 5.02 -9.25 28.88
C TYR A 114 6.24 -9.04 27.99
N LEU A 115 6.05 -8.82 26.70
CA LEU A 115 7.13 -8.69 25.72
C LEU A 115 7.18 -7.28 25.16
N SER A 116 8.34 -6.63 25.25
CA SER A 116 8.57 -5.32 24.61
C SER A 116 9.65 -5.45 23.55
N PRO A 117 9.33 -5.22 22.26
CA PRO A 117 10.35 -4.87 21.28
C PRO A 117 10.90 -3.50 21.62
N LEU A 118 12.20 -3.33 21.44
CA LEU A 118 12.93 -2.10 21.75
C LEU A 118 13.56 -1.54 20.48
N ASP A 119 13.55 -0.21 20.37
CA ASP A 119 14.27 0.50 19.31
C ASP A 119 15.76 0.70 19.63
N THR A 120 16.48 1.43 18.79
CA THR A 120 17.89 1.80 18.97
C THR A 120 18.17 2.59 20.26
N HIS A 121 17.15 3.18 20.87
CA HIS A 121 17.23 3.98 22.09
C HIS A 121 16.69 3.25 23.33
N ASN A 122 16.42 1.94 23.22
CA ASN A 122 15.81 1.11 24.25
C ASN A 122 14.38 1.56 24.65
N HIS A 123 13.68 2.27 23.77
CA HIS A 123 12.28 2.60 23.98
C HIS A 123 11.37 1.47 23.49
N PRO A 124 10.29 1.14 24.23
CA PRO A 124 9.30 0.19 23.75
C PRO A 124 8.67 0.63 22.43
N LEU A 125 8.77 -0.24 21.43
CA LEU A 125 8.26 -0.01 20.09
C LEU A 125 7.08 -0.94 19.80
N LYS A 126 5.96 -0.37 19.36
CA LYS A 126 4.82 -1.14 18.84
C LYS A 126 5.14 -1.63 17.42
N ALA A 127 6.00 -2.63 17.31
CA ALA A 127 6.43 -3.20 16.03
C ALA A 127 5.47 -4.30 15.56
N ALA A 128 5.17 -4.32 14.26
CA ALA A 128 4.50 -5.46 13.64
C ALA A 128 5.48 -6.64 13.52
N GLY A 129 5.00 -7.85 13.76
CA GLY A 129 5.84 -9.04 13.74
C GLY A 129 5.09 -10.28 14.18
N SER A 130 5.75 -11.43 14.11
CA SER A 130 5.25 -12.66 14.72
C SER A 130 5.96 -12.97 16.02
N VAL A 131 5.26 -13.56 16.98
CA VAL A 131 5.81 -13.96 18.27
C VAL A 131 5.64 -15.46 18.46
N LYS A 132 6.73 -16.13 18.82
CA LYS A 132 6.71 -17.51 19.30
C LYS A 132 7.17 -17.54 20.76
N ILE A 133 6.32 -18.07 21.63
CA ILE A 133 6.62 -18.25 23.05
C ILE A 133 6.67 -19.75 23.35
N GLN A 134 7.76 -20.18 23.95
CA GLN A 134 7.97 -21.55 24.40
C GLN A 134 8.20 -21.57 25.90
N LEU A 135 7.54 -22.47 26.60
CA LEU A 135 7.64 -22.65 28.04
C LEU A 135 8.35 -23.97 28.29
N PHE A 136 9.45 -23.95 29.04
CA PHE A 136 10.27 -25.12 29.32
C PHE A 136 10.37 -25.40 30.81
N ASP A 137 10.25 -26.67 31.17
CA ASP A 137 10.64 -27.24 32.45
C ASP A 137 11.98 -27.94 32.29
N LEU A 138 13.06 -27.21 32.57
CA LEU A 138 14.42 -27.71 32.40
C LEU A 138 14.81 -28.77 33.44
N SER A 139 13.95 -29.05 34.43
CA SER A 139 14.16 -30.17 35.36
C SER A 139 13.81 -31.52 34.73
N ARG A 140 13.10 -31.53 33.58
CA ARG A 140 12.77 -32.75 32.83
C ARG A 140 13.91 -33.12 31.89
N THR A 141 14.34 -34.38 31.94
CA THR A 141 15.33 -34.95 31.01
C THR A 141 14.76 -35.20 29.62
N GLU A 142 13.46 -35.45 29.52
CA GLU A 142 12.73 -35.66 28.26
C GLU A 142 11.44 -34.85 28.25
N ASN A 143 11.01 -34.39 27.06
CA ASN A 143 9.78 -33.60 26.89
C ASN A 143 9.71 -32.39 27.84
N ASN A 144 10.79 -31.61 27.87
CA ASN A 144 10.91 -30.41 28.69
C ASN A 144 10.04 -29.24 28.19
N LEU A 145 9.51 -29.29 26.96
CA LEU A 145 8.57 -28.29 26.43
C LEU A 145 7.17 -28.48 27.06
N LEU A 146 6.73 -27.50 27.85
CA LEU A 146 5.42 -27.48 28.50
C LEU A 146 4.33 -26.94 27.56
N ALA A 147 4.66 -25.94 26.76
CA ALA A 147 3.76 -25.31 25.82
C ALA A 147 4.52 -24.53 24.75
N GLU A 148 3.93 -24.44 23.57
CA GLU A 148 4.34 -23.54 22.49
C GLU A 148 3.13 -22.73 22.03
N HIS A 149 3.28 -21.42 22.00
CA HIS A 149 2.26 -20.47 21.55
C HIS A 149 2.81 -19.64 20.41
N PHE A 150 2.08 -19.60 19.29
CA PHE A 150 2.44 -18.81 18.13
C PHE A 150 1.39 -17.74 17.86
N PHE A 151 1.85 -16.49 17.76
CA PHE A 151 1.03 -15.32 17.48
C PHE A 151 1.47 -14.74 16.13
N PRO A 152 0.63 -14.86 15.09
CA PRO A 152 0.98 -14.39 13.76
C PRO A 152 0.83 -12.86 13.67
N VAL A 153 1.42 -12.26 12.63
CA VAL A 153 1.52 -10.80 12.47
C VAL A 153 0.17 -10.10 12.42
N GLU A 154 -0.84 -10.76 11.87
CA GLU A 154 -2.20 -10.22 11.72
C GLU A 154 -2.93 -10.08 13.06
N LYS A 155 -2.47 -10.79 14.11
CA LYS A 155 -3.14 -10.85 15.42
C LYS A 155 -2.34 -10.16 16.52
N ILE A 156 -1.04 -9.96 16.36
CA ILE A 156 -0.17 -9.45 17.43
C ILE A 156 -0.61 -8.08 17.96
N SER A 157 -1.17 -7.22 17.10
CA SER A 157 -1.62 -5.87 17.46
C SER A 157 -2.71 -5.87 18.54
N GLN A 158 -3.50 -6.94 18.63
CA GLN A 158 -4.55 -7.14 19.64
C GLN A 158 -3.98 -7.39 21.04
N HIS A 159 -2.73 -7.84 21.12
CA HIS A 159 -2.02 -8.10 22.37
C HIS A 159 -1.29 -6.87 22.89
N TRP A 160 -1.24 -5.76 22.12
CA TRP A 160 -0.56 -4.55 22.56
C TRP A 160 -1.32 -3.89 23.71
N PHE A 161 -0.61 -3.66 24.80
CA PHE A 161 -1.10 -2.96 25.99
C PHE A 161 -0.28 -1.68 26.19
N GLY A 162 -0.99 -0.56 26.27
CA GLY A 162 -0.42 0.78 26.39
C GLY A 162 -1.17 1.60 27.44
N ALA A 163 -1.03 1.27 28.72
CA ALA A 163 -1.68 1.97 29.82
C ALA A 163 -0.71 2.19 31.00
N PHE A 164 -0.96 3.25 31.78
CA PHE A 164 -0.17 3.61 32.98
C PHE A 164 1.35 3.56 32.76
N LEU A 165 1.84 4.24 31.71
CA LEU A 165 3.27 4.31 31.36
C LEU A 165 3.93 2.95 31.02
N SER A 166 3.13 1.91 30.76
CA SER A 166 3.62 0.61 30.35
C SER A 166 3.24 0.32 28.89
N TYR A 167 4.24 -0.09 28.10
CA TYR A 167 4.11 -0.34 26.66
C TYR A 167 4.73 -1.69 26.31
N HIS A 168 3.89 -2.68 26.01
CA HIS A 168 4.30 -4.06 25.77
C HIS A 168 3.19 -4.86 25.11
N TYR A 169 3.53 -6.00 24.55
CA TYR A 169 2.59 -7.06 24.23
C TYR A 169 2.33 -7.92 25.47
N ARG A 170 1.08 -8.32 25.67
CA ARG A 170 0.65 -9.23 26.73
C ARG A 170 0.09 -10.52 26.14
N PHE A 171 0.71 -11.64 26.49
CA PHE A 171 0.29 -12.98 26.07
C PHE A 171 0.00 -13.85 27.29
N ASP A 172 -1.15 -14.52 27.28
CA ASP A 172 -1.51 -15.49 28.31
C ASP A 172 -1.20 -16.89 27.75
N CYS A 173 -0.10 -17.49 28.21
CA CYS A 173 0.43 -18.74 27.67
C CYS A 173 0.17 -19.88 28.65
N ARG A 174 -0.94 -20.60 28.42
CA ARG A 174 -1.34 -21.76 29.23
C ARG A 174 -0.49 -22.99 28.97
N TRP A 175 -0.36 -23.86 29.97
CA TRP A 175 0.27 -25.18 29.82
C TRP A 175 -0.48 -26.04 28.79
N THR A 176 0.24 -26.79 27.98
CA THR A 176 -0.36 -27.79 27.05
C THR A 176 -0.03 -29.20 27.49
N ALA A 177 1.19 -29.44 27.98
CA ALA A 177 1.67 -30.72 28.47
C ALA A 177 1.56 -30.87 30.01
N GLY A 178 0.66 -30.11 30.64
CA GLY A 178 0.48 -30.07 32.09
C GLY A 178 1.46 -29.16 32.85
N PRO A 179 1.29 -29.01 34.17
CA PRO A 179 2.12 -28.13 35.00
C PRO A 179 3.58 -28.63 35.08
N PRO A 180 4.54 -27.75 35.37
CA PRO A 180 5.94 -28.14 35.59
C PRO A 180 6.09 -29.09 36.78
N LYS A 181 7.19 -29.87 36.81
CA LYS A 181 7.54 -30.73 37.94
C LYS A 181 8.13 -29.94 39.11
N GLN A 182 8.81 -28.84 38.82
CA GLN A 182 9.44 -27.96 39.80
C GLN A 182 8.80 -26.57 39.76
N ASP A 183 9.20 -25.74 40.71
CA ASP A 183 8.71 -24.37 40.87
C ASP A 183 9.35 -23.37 39.89
N GLU A 184 10.08 -23.84 38.87
CA GLU A 184 10.74 -23.00 37.87
C GLU A 184 10.34 -23.37 36.44
N VAL A 185 10.02 -22.34 35.66
CA VAL A 185 9.77 -22.46 34.21
C VAL A 185 10.62 -21.44 33.47
N THR A 186 11.30 -21.90 32.43
CA THR A 186 12.03 -21.03 31.50
C THR A 186 11.10 -20.61 30.36
N VAL A 187 10.88 -19.31 30.24
CA VAL A 187 10.13 -18.68 29.16
C VAL A 187 11.13 -18.27 28.09
N ARG A 188 11.02 -18.82 26.88
CA ARG A 188 11.77 -18.37 25.71
C ARG A 188 10.80 -17.66 24.77
N ALA A 189 11.14 -16.42 24.38
CA ALA A 189 10.37 -15.67 23.42
C ALA A 189 11.22 -15.35 22.19
N VAL A 190 10.63 -15.54 21.01
CA VAL A 190 11.20 -15.17 19.72
C VAL A 190 10.23 -14.19 19.05
N PHE A 191 10.73 -13.02 18.66
CA PHE A 191 10.00 -12.02 17.89
C PHE A 191 10.63 -11.92 16.51
N THR A 192 9.83 -12.07 15.46
CA THR A 192 10.26 -11.82 14.08
C THR A 192 9.68 -10.50 13.64
N ASP A 193 10.53 -9.50 13.42
CA ASP A 193 10.11 -8.19 12.94
C ASP A 193 9.58 -8.28 11.50
N TYR A 194 8.38 -7.75 11.28
CA TYR A 194 7.75 -7.78 9.97
C TYR A 194 8.43 -6.82 8.98
N LEU A 195 9.00 -5.72 9.48
CA LEU A 195 9.65 -4.72 8.63
C LEU A 195 10.98 -5.24 8.07
N THR A 196 11.82 -5.84 8.92
CA THR A 196 13.18 -6.27 8.53
C THR A 196 13.33 -7.78 8.34
N GLY A 197 12.36 -8.59 8.77
CA GLY A 197 12.47 -10.06 8.81
C GLY A 197 13.43 -10.59 9.88
N LYS A 198 14.09 -9.72 10.65
CA LYS A 198 15.06 -10.12 11.67
C LYS A 198 14.36 -10.81 12.84
N GLN A 199 15.02 -11.83 13.39
CA GLN A 199 14.55 -12.55 14.57
C GLN A 199 15.34 -12.12 15.80
N PHE A 200 14.61 -11.82 16.87
CA PHE A 200 15.14 -11.48 18.17
C PHE A 200 14.70 -12.55 19.17
N THR A 201 15.62 -13.00 20.02
CA THR A 201 15.34 -14.04 21.01
C THR A 201 15.73 -13.55 22.39
N THR A 202 14.91 -13.84 23.39
CA THR A 202 15.22 -13.62 24.81
C THR A 202 14.65 -14.76 25.64
N GLN A 203 15.16 -14.91 26.86
CA GLN A 203 14.65 -15.87 27.82
C GLN A 203 14.61 -15.30 29.24
N LYS A 204 13.71 -15.83 30.07
CA LYS A 204 13.59 -15.48 31.49
C LYS A 204 13.07 -16.69 32.27
N VAL A 205 13.61 -16.89 33.47
CA VAL A 205 13.09 -17.90 34.42
C VAL A 205 12.00 -17.26 35.28
N CYS A 206 10.90 -17.96 35.45
CA CYS A 206 9.77 -17.57 36.28
C CYS A 206 9.52 -18.62 37.35
N LYS A 207 9.19 -18.16 38.56
CA LYS A 207 8.72 -19.03 39.64
C LYS A 207 7.24 -19.37 39.45
N VAL A 208 6.87 -20.62 39.74
CA VAL A 208 5.53 -21.20 39.53
C VAL A 208 5.03 -21.82 40.83
N LYS A 209 3.75 -21.61 41.14
CA LYS A 209 3.04 -22.32 42.22
C LYS A 209 2.47 -23.61 41.68
N LEU A 210 2.92 -24.73 42.24
CA LEU A 210 2.41 -26.05 41.88
C LEU A 210 1.05 -26.29 42.56
N PRO A 211 0.13 -27.02 41.90
CA PRO A 211 -1.09 -27.48 42.56
C PRO A 211 -0.73 -28.39 43.75
N PRO A 212 -1.53 -28.38 44.83
CA PRO A 212 -1.29 -29.25 45.98
C PRO A 212 -1.26 -30.71 45.52
N ALA A 213 -0.24 -31.46 45.95
CA ALA A 213 -0.15 -32.88 45.67
C ALA A 213 -1.40 -33.58 46.23
N THR A 214 -2.19 -34.19 45.37
CA THR A 214 -3.35 -34.99 45.80
C THR A 214 -2.83 -36.13 46.67
N GLN A 215 -2.93 -35.98 48.00
CA GLN A 215 -2.71 -37.10 48.91
C GLN A 215 -3.78 -38.16 48.60
N PRO A 216 -3.40 -39.42 48.31
CA PRO A 216 -4.39 -40.46 48.14
C PRO A 216 -5.19 -40.61 49.43
N ALA A 217 -6.51 -40.62 49.32
CA ALA A 217 -7.39 -40.96 50.43
C ALA A 217 -7.04 -42.37 50.91
N GLY A 218 -6.61 -42.46 52.17
CA GLY A 218 -6.33 -43.73 52.85
C GLY A 218 -7.60 -44.49 53.23
#